data_AF-P54028-F1
#
_entry.id   AF-P54028-F1
#
_cell.length_a   1.000
_cell.length_b   1.000
_cell.length_c   1.000
_cell.angle_alpha   90.00
_cell.angle_beta   90.00
_cell.angle_gamma   90.00
#
_symmetry.space_group_name_H-M   'P 1'
#
loop_
_entity.id
_entity.type
_entity.pdbx_description
1 polymer ?
#
loop_
_entity_poly.entity_id
_entity_poly.type
_entity_poly.pdbx_seq_one_letter_code
_entity_poly.pdbx_strand_id
1 'polypeptide(L)' 'MMELIPQPRTKFLRVQCPECNNEQIVFGSPATVVKCLTCGKVLVEPRGGKGKVKAKILEILG' A
#
# COMPACT_ATOMS: atom_id res chain seq x y z
N MET A 1 15.26 -24.21 6.88
CA MET A 1 16.29 -23.55 6.04
C MET A 1 16.27 -22.08 6.39
N MET A 2 17.31 -21.59 7.06
CA MET A 2 17.47 -20.14 7.30
C MET A 2 18.05 -19.57 6.01
N GLU A 3 17.31 -18.69 5.34
CA GLU A 3 17.88 -17.88 4.27
C GLU A 3 18.97 -16.98 4.85
N LEU A 4 20.17 -16.97 4.22
CA LEU A 4 21.34 -16.19 4.67
C LEU A 4 21.09 -14.68 4.67
N ILE A 5 20.14 -14.20 3.86
CA ILE A 5 19.73 -12.80 3.78
C ILE A 5 18.19 -12.78 3.75
N PRO A 6 17.52 -12.38 4.83
CA PRO A 6 16.06 -12.37 4.87
C PRO A 6 15.50 -11.28 3.96
N GLN A 7 14.63 -11.65 3.02
CA GLN A 7 13.95 -10.70 2.14
C GLN A 7 12.60 -10.27 2.74
N PRO A 8 12.24 -8.97 2.68
CA PRO A 8 10.94 -8.51 3.14
C PRO A 8 9.85 -9.13 2.27
N ARG A 9 8.85 -9.77 2.92
CA ARG A 9 7.68 -10.34 2.22
C ARG A 9 6.74 -9.27 1.64
N THR A 10 7.00 -8.01 1.95
CA THR A 10 6.12 -6.87 1.66
C THR A 10 6.69 -6.08 0.50
N LYS A 11 5.82 -5.66 -0.43
CA LYS A 11 6.16 -4.84 -1.59
C LYS A 11 5.51 -3.46 -1.46
N PHE A 12 6.03 -2.51 -2.22
CA PHE A 12 5.38 -1.22 -2.41
C PHE A 12 4.34 -1.35 -3.53
N LEU A 13 3.25 -0.60 -3.41
CA LEU A 13 2.15 -0.62 -4.36
C LEU A 13 1.93 0.81 -4.82
N ARG A 14 1.90 1.05 -6.12
CA ARG A 14 1.44 2.32 -6.68
C ARG A 14 -0.07 2.22 -6.82
N VAL A 15 -0.79 3.05 -6.07
CA VAL A 15 -2.25 3.08 -6.06
C VAL A 15 -2.77 4.42 -6.58
N GLN A 16 -3.90 4.37 -7.28
CA GLN A 16 -4.61 5.53 -7.77
C GLN A 16 -5.88 5.75 -6.93
N CYS A 17 -6.04 6.96 -6.42
CA CYS A 17 -7.24 7.35 -5.70
C CYS A 17 -8.44 7.38 -6.66
N PRO A 18 -9.55 6.69 -6.34
CA PRO A 18 -10.74 6.68 -7.20
C PRO A 18 -11.50 8.02 -7.23
N GLU A 19 -11.23 8.95 -6.32
CA GLU A 19 -11.91 10.26 -6.27
C GLU A 19 -11.15 11.37 -6.97
N CYS A 20 -9.85 11.52 -6.67
CA CYS A 20 -9.05 12.63 -7.19
C CYS A 20 -8.05 12.19 -8.28
N ASN A 21 -8.04 10.92 -8.67
CA ASN A 21 -7.05 10.32 -9.58
C ASN A 21 -5.58 10.48 -9.12
N ASN A 22 -5.33 10.94 -7.88
CA ASN A 22 -3.99 11.10 -7.37
C ASN A 22 -3.29 9.75 -7.26
N GLU A 23 -2.07 9.67 -7.76
CA GLU A 23 -1.20 8.50 -7.69
C GLU A 23 -0.36 8.57 -6.41
N GLN A 24 -0.38 7.51 -5.63
CA GLN A 24 0.37 7.43 -4.39
C GLN A 24 1.05 6.08 -4.25
N ILE A 25 2.30 6.10 -3.81
CA ILE A 25 3.01 4.88 -3.44
C ILE A 25 2.67 4.56 -1.99
N VAL A 26 2.15 3.36 -1.76
CA VAL A 26 1.72 2.87 -0.45
C VAL A 26 2.42 1.56 -0.11
N PHE A 27 2.68 1.34 1.17
CA PHE A 27 3.31 0.13 1.64
C PHE A 27 2.29 -1.02 1.73
N GLY A 28 2.65 -2.22 1.29
CA GLY A 28 1.73 -3.37 1.23
C GLY A 28 1.25 -3.88 2.61
N SER A 29 2.00 -3.60 3.67
CA SER A 29 1.62 -3.92 5.07
C SER A 29 1.67 -2.65 5.92
N PRO A 30 0.75 -1.69 5.70
CA PRO A 30 0.75 -0.46 6.45
C PRO A 30 0.36 -0.74 7.91
N ALA A 31 1.10 -0.15 8.85
CA ALA A 31 0.79 -0.21 10.28
C ALA A 31 -0.30 0.81 10.68
N THR A 32 -0.57 1.80 9.82
CA THR A 32 -1.53 2.88 10.04
C THR A 32 -2.47 3.05 8.85
N VAL A 33 -3.56 3.79 9.04
CA VAL A 33 -4.49 4.14 7.96
C VAL A 33 -3.79 5.08 6.98
N VAL A 34 -3.67 4.66 5.73
CA VAL A 34 -3.09 5.48 4.67
C VAL A 34 -4.20 6.26 3.98
N LYS A 35 -4.11 7.58 4.07
CA LYS A 35 -5.05 8.53 3.44
C LYS A 35 -4.42 9.15 2.20
N CYS A 36 -5.24 9.48 1.23
CA CYS A 36 -4.81 10.25 0.06
C CYS A 36 -4.36 11.65 0.51
N LEU A 37 -3.21 12.10 0.03
CA LEU A 37 -2.65 13.42 0.35
C LEU A 37 -3.46 14.57 -0.27
N THR A 38 -4.28 14.30 -1.29
CA THR A 38 -5.07 15.33 -1.98
C THR A 38 -6.49 15.43 -1.44
N CYS A 39 -7.21 14.31 -1.30
CA CYS A 39 -8.61 14.33 -0.87
C CYS A 39 -8.84 13.83 0.57
N GLY A 40 -7.83 13.30 1.25
CA GLY A 40 -7.98 12.72 2.60
C GLY A 40 -8.73 11.39 2.66
N LYS A 41 -9.21 10.85 1.53
CA LYS A 41 -9.90 9.55 1.47
C LYS A 41 -8.97 8.41 1.90
N VAL A 42 -9.50 7.42 2.60
CA VAL A 42 -8.76 6.22 2.99
C VAL A 42 -8.42 5.38 1.76
N LEU A 43 -7.14 5.25 1.46
CA LEU A 43 -6.61 4.43 0.36
C LEU A 43 -6.29 3.02 0.82
N VAL A 44 -5.72 2.87 2.02
CA VAL A 44 -5.35 1.57 2.59
C VAL A 44 -5.70 1.52 4.07
N GLU A 45 -6.36 0.44 4.48
CA GLU A 45 -6.61 0.13 5.89
C GLU A 45 -5.58 -0.87 6.41
N PRO A 46 -4.98 -0.64 7.59
CA PRO A 46 -4.06 -1.57 8.23
C PRO A 46 -4.84 -2.83 8.67
N ARG A 47 -4.23 -3.99 8.49
CA ARG A 47 -4.70 -5.29 9.02
C ARG A 47 -3.49 -6.06 9.55
N GLY A 48 -3.74 -7.14 10.30
CA GLY A 48 -2.68 -8.07 10.72
C GLY A 48 -2.03 -8.74 9.50
N GLY A 49 -0.98 -8.13 8.96
CA GLY A 49 -0.32 -8.55 7.72
C GLY A 49 -0.52 -7.55 6.59
N LYS A 50 -1.01 -8.02 5.43
CA LYS A 50 -1.24 -7.16 4.26
C LYS A 50 -2.40 -6.21 4.49
N GLY A 51 -2.18 -4.93 4.22
CA GLY A 51 -3.22 -3.90 4.29
C GLY A 51 -4.31 -4.13 3.27
N LYS A 52 -5.55 -3.74 3.62
CA LYS A 52 -6.67 -3.76 2.68
C LYS A 52 -6.63 -2.50 1.84
N VAL A 53 -6.22 -2.63 0.58
CA VAL A 53 -6.22 -1.53 -0.39
C VAL A 53 -7.65 -1.30 -0.89
N LYS A 54 -8.19 -0.10 -0.67
CA LYS A 54 -9.50 0.37 -1.17
C LYS A 54 -9.39 1.22 -2.45
N ALA A 55 -8.18 1.36 -2.96
CA ALA A 55 -7.84 2.14 -4.15
C ALA A 55 -7.48 1.21 -5.33
N LYS A 56 -7.41 1.76 -6.55
CA LYS A 56 -7.01 0.99 -7.73
C LYS A 56 -5.50 0.80 -7.70
N ILE A 57 -5.00 -0.43 -7.77
CA ILE A 57 -3.56 -0.72 -7.85
C ILE A 57 -3.14 -0.56 -9.32
N LEU A 58 -2.19 0.34 -9.59
CA LEU A 58 -1.61 0.54 -10.92
C LEU A 58 -0.40 -0.37 -11.13
N GLU A 59 0.49 -0.42 -10.14
CA GLU A 59 1.78 -1.11 -10.26
C GLU A 59 2.22 -1.68 -8.91
N ILE A 60 2.94 -2.80 -8.96
CA ILE A 60 3.58 -3.41 -7.78
C ILE A 60 5.07 -3.15 -7.90
N LEU A 61 5.57 -2.28 -7.03
CA LEU A 61 6.99 -1.94 -6.91
C LEU A 61 7.64 -2.97 -5.98
N GLY A 62 8.35 -3.92 -6.58
CA GLY A 62 8.94 -5.09 -5.93
C GLY A 62 10.45 -5.05 -5.87
#